data_AF-A0A2A2EHF6-F1
#
_entry.id   AF-A0A2A2EHF6-F1
#
_cell.length_a   1.000
_cell.length_b   1.000
_cell.length_c   1.000
_cell.angle_alpha   90.00
_cell.angle_beta   90.00
_cell.angle_gamma   90.00
#
_symmetry.space_group_name_H-M   'P 1'
#
loop_
_entity.id
_entity.type
_entity.pdbx_description
1 polymer ?
#
loop_
_entity_poly.entity_id
_entity_poly.type
_entity_poly.pdbx_seq_one_letter_code
_entity_poly.pdbx_strand_id
1 'polypeptide(L)'
;MISAPGLPASVGGRPAPDEPLIGVLFYASCTEGSNGEPHEHTGERHIMLEKLRPWFKRLINPIARGMVRIGLTANAVTVIGAVGTIVAGIATGITGWLFWGALVMTLLVIFDSLDGSVAQLTNGGTHFGAFLDSTLDRVADWAVLLGVIIYFLMRSNAMLLADGRYDVVALVGMGAAIYAIMTSFVTSYIRARAESVGADAKGGIATRSDRLTIILVGMAISGLTHQDIWLMATMCILAALGTITVGQRIHEARVSIEAEFDDADKG
;
A
#
# COMPACT_ATOMS: atom_id res chain seq x y z
N MET A 1 13.75 21.45 -27.98
CA MET A 1 12.79 22.28 -28.75
C MET A 1 11.38 21.90 -28.33
N ILE A 2 10.85 22.55 -27.29
CA ILE A 2 9.44 22.93 -27.15
C ILE A 2 9.52 24.31 -26.49
N SER A 3 9.03 25.31 -27.22
CA SER A 3 9.19 26.74 -26.93
C SER A 3 8.01 27.21 -26.08
N ALA A 4 8.27 27.86 -24.95
CA ALA A 4 7.28 28.59 -24.17
C ALA A 4 7.21 30.06 -24.68
N PRO A 5 6.03 30.66 -24.92
CA PRO A 5 5.92 32.09 -25.14
C PRO A 5 5.93 32.82 -23.78
N GLY A 6 6.67 33.93 -23.71
CA GLY A 6 6.93 34.70 -22.50
C GLY A 6 5.74 35.53 -21.98
N LEU A 7 5.74 35.72 -20.67
CA LEU A 7 4.96 36.72 -19.94
C LEU A 7 5.88 37.93 -19.65
N PRO A 8 5.40 39.19 -19.80
CA PRO A 8 6.15 40.36 -19.34
C PRO A 8 6.01 40.57 -17.83
N ALA A 9 7.07 41.14 -17.24
CA ALA A 9 7.27 41.32 -15.82
C ALA A 9 6.64 42.60 -15.24
N SER A 10 6.10 42.43 -14.02
CA SER A 10 6.08 43.33 -12.84
C SER A 10 5.67 44.80 -12.95
N VAL A 11 4.65 45.17 -12.15
CA VAL A 11 4.65 46.41 -11.34
C VAL A 11 4.08 46.07 -9.96
N GLY A 12 4.84 46.41 -8.91
CA GLY A 12 4.56 46.04 -7.53
C GLY A 12 3.63 47.01 -6.78
N GLY A 13 2.93 46.46 -5.78
CA GLY A 13 2.20 47.17 -4.73
C GLY A 13 1.94 46.18 -3.60
N ARG A 14 2.21 46.60 -2.36
CA ARG A 14 2.29 45.77 -1.12
C ARG A 14 1.02 44.94 -0.84
N PRO A 15 1.10 43.72 -0.27
CA PRO A 15 -0.08 43.06 0.30
C PRO A 15 -0.36 43.62 1.71
N ALA A 16 -1.58 44.14 1.89
CA ALA A 16 -2.23 44.37 3.19
C ALA A 16 -3.09 43.14 3.55
N PRO A 17 -3.56 43.00 4.80
CA PRO A 17 -3.77 41.71 5.45
C PRO A 17 -5.23 41.22 5.42
N ASP A 18 -5.48 40.16 4.67
CA ASP A 18 -6.74 39.40 4.66
C ASP A 18 -6.59 38.12 3.81
N GLU A 19 -7.19 37.03 4.32
CA GLU A 19 -6.96 35.61 4.04
C GLU A 19 -7.22 35.15 2.59
N PRO A 20 -6.98 33.85 2.29
CA PRO A 20 -8.16 33.08 1.88
C PRO A 20 -8.22 31.67 2.50
N LEU A 21 -9.32 31.39 3.22
CA LEU A 21 -10.33 30.39 2.84
C LEU A 21 -9.89 28.95 2.44
N ILE A 22 -8.68 28.49 2.77
CA ILE A 22 -8.29 27.08 2.60
C ILE A 22 -8.62 26.27 3.88
N GLY A 23 -8.76 26.93 5.03
CA GLY A 23 -9.07 26.30 6.31
C GLY A 23 -10.55 25.96 6.56
N VAL A 24 -11.48 26.54 5.79
CA VAL A 24 -12.94 26.38 6.05
C VAL A 24 -13.55 25.23 5.25
N LEU A 25 -12.99 24.86 4.09
CA LEU A 25 -13.46 23.71 3.30
C LEU A 25 -13.06 22.36 3.91
N PHE A 26 -12.02 22.30 4.74
CA PHE A 26 -11.69 21.09 5.50
C PHE A 26 -12.66 20.87 6.69
N TYR A 27 -13.38 21.91 7.11
CA TYR A 27 -14.29 21.88 8.27
C TYR A 27 -15.72 21.44 7.90
N ALA A 28 -16.15 21.65 6.65
CA ALA A 28 -17.53 21.36 6.23
C ALA A 28 -17.83 19.87 5.99
N SER A 29 -16.83 19.01 5.78
CA SER A 29 -17.05 17.59 5.48
C SER A 29 -17.25 16.69 6.72
N CYS A 30 -17.23 17.27 7.94
CA CYS A 30 -17.40 16.51 9.19
C CYS A 30 -18.73 16.75 9.93
N THR A 31 -19.64 17.61 9.44
CA THR A 31 -20.84 18.01 10.22
C THR A 31 -22.16 18.09 9.46
N GLU A 32 -22.33 17.49 8.29
CA GLU A 32 -23.64 17.46 7.62
C GLU A 32 -24.13 16.04 7.33
N GLY A 33 -25.29 15.70 7.90
CA GLY A 33 -26.27 14.89 7.18
C GLY A 33 -26.45 13.44 7.64
N SER A 34 -26.86 13.24 8.90
CA SER A 34 -27.86 12.21 9.19
C SER A 34 -29.16 12.54 8.41
N ASN A 35 -29.70 11.53 7.71
CA ASN A 35 -31.05 11.42 7.13
C ASN A 35 -31.13 11.53 5.59
N GLY A 36 -31.10 10.38 4.94
CA GLY A 36 -31.51 10.16 3.54
C GLY A 36 -31.69 8.67 3.28
N GLU A 37 -32.86 8.31 2.74
CA GLU A 37 -33.42 6.97 2.46
C GLU A 37 -32.46 5.91 1.85
N PRO A 38 -32.72 4.60 2.06
CA PRO A 38 -31.85 3.53 1.57
C PRO A 38 -32.07 3.28 0.07
N HIS A 39 -31.09 3.63 -0.76
CA HIS A 39 -31.02 3.12 -2.12
C HIS A 39 -30.42 1.71 -2.14
N GLU A 40 -31.34 0.77 -2.31
CA GLU A 40 -31.13 -0.64 -2.52
C GLU A 40 -30.50 -0.90 -3.90
N HIS A 41 -29.18 -1.10 -3.94
CA HIS A 41 -28.52 -2.01 -4.89
C HIS A 41 -27.03 -2.13 -4.55
N THR A 42 -26.65 -3.27 -3.96
CA THR A 42 -25.39 -4.06 -4.09
C THR A 42 -25.21 -4.91 -2.81
N GLY A 43 -26.24 -5.67 -2.45
CA GLY A 43 -26.25 -6.53 -1.28
C GLY A 43 -25.83 -7.94 -1.66
N GLU A 44 -24.57 -8.31 -1.41
CA GLU A 44 -24.18 -9.69 -1.06
C GLU A 44 -22.68 -9.81 -0.69
N ARG A 45 -21.80 -8.97 -1.24
CA ARG A 45 -20.35 -9.02 -0.90
C ARG A 45 -19.93 -8.29 0.37
N HIS A 46 -20.78 -7.41 0.92
CA HIS A 46 -20.45 -6.61 2.12
C HIS A 46 -20.79 -7.28 3.46
N ILE A 47 -21.65 -8.30 3.48
CA ILE A 47 -22.23 -8.85 4.73
C ILE A 47 -21.25 -9.76 5.49
N MET A 48 -20.31 -10.41 4.79
CA MET A 48 -19.42 -11.41 5.41
C MET A 48 -18.22 -10.78 6.14
N LEU A 49 -17.73 -9.60 5.68
CA LEU A 49 -16.61 -8.89 6.30
C LEU A 49 -17.02 -8.01 7.49
N GLU A 50 -18.26 -7.52 7.52
CA GLU A 50 -18.78 -6.76 8.67
C GLU A 50 -18.98 -7.63 9.91
N LYS A 51 -19.26 -8.92 9.75
CA LYS A 51 -19.35 -9.88 10.87
C LYS A 51 -18.00 -10.26 11.46
N LEU A 52 -16.91 -10.17 10.70
CA LEU A 52 -15.55 -10.49 11.15
C LEU A 52 -14.86 -9.31 11.86
N ARG A 53 -15.18 -8.07 11.46
CA ARG A 53 -14.67 -6.84 12.09
C ARG A 53 -14.83 -6.79 13.62
N PRO A 54 -15.99 -7.08 14.23
CA PRO A 54 -16.15 -7.03 15.68
C PRO A 54 -15.37 -8.14 16.39
N TRP A 55 -15.21 -9.32 15.77
CA TRP A 55 -14.40 -10.41 16.33
C TRP A 55 -12.91 -10.07 16.30
N PHE A 56 -12.42 -9.56 15.17
CA PHE A 56 -11.03 -9.11 15.02
C PHE A 56 -10.69 -7.99 16.01
N LYS A 57 -11.57 -6.98 16.14
CA LYS A 57 -11.43 -5.91 17.15
C LYS A 57 -11.44 -6.46 18.58
N ARG A 58 -12.25 -7.47 18.90
CA ARG A 58 -12.26 -8.10 20.24
C ARG A 58 -10.95 -8.81 20.57
N LEU A 59 -10.28 -9.40 19.57
CA LEU A 59 -8.97 -10.04 19.74
C LEU A 59 -7.84 -9.01 19.88
N ILE A 60 -7.89 -7.93 19.10
CA ILE A 60 -6.87 -6.88 19.03
C ILE A 60 -6.92 -5.90 20.21
N ASN A 61 -8.12 -5.49 20.63
CA ASN A 61 -8.32 -4.50 21.68
C ASN A 61 -7.62 -4.77 23.02
N PRO A 62 -7.53 -6.00 23.57
CA PRO A 62 -6.77 -6.24 24.80
C PRO A 62 -5.27 -6.02 24.60
N ILE A 63 -4.73 -6.37 23.43
CA ILE A 63 -3.31 -6.20 23.09
C ILE A 63 -3.02 -4.70 22.92
N ALA A 64 -3.83 -3.98 22.15
CA ALA A 64 -3.72 -2.53 21.96
C ALA A 64 -3.81 -1.77 23.31
N ARG A 65 -4.72 -2.16 24.20
CA ARG A 65 -4.78 -1.59 25.57
C ARG A 65 -3.54 -1.89 26.39
N GLY A 66 -2.95 -3.08 26.24
CA GLY A 66 -1.67 -3.43 26.85
C GLY A 66 -0.54 -2.51 26.37
N MET A 67 -0.46 -2.25 25.06
CA MET A 67 0.52 -1.35 24.44
C MET A 67 0.37 0.10 24.92
N VAL A 68 -0.86 0.60 25.04
CA VAL A 68 -1.11 1.94 25.59
C VAL A 68 -0.68 2.03 27.06
N ARG A 69 -0.89 0.98 27.87
CA ARG A 69 -0.46 0.97 29.28
C ARG A 69 1.05 1.01 29.47
N ILE A 70 1.82 0.42 28.54
CA ILE A 70 3.28 0.49 28.54
C ILE A 70 3.82 1.79 27.91
N GLY A 71 2.94 2.71 27.52
CA GLY A 71 3.31 4.02 26.98
C GLY A 71 3.72 4.02 25.51
N LEU A 72 3.43 2.94 24.76
CA LEU A 72 3.71 2.91 23.32
C LEU A 72 2.73 3.82 22.57
N THR A 73 3.27 4.70 21.74
CA THR A 73 2.50 5.55 20.82
C THR A 73 2.17 4.77 19.55
N ALA A 74 1.10 5.16 18.84
CA ALA A 74 0.73 4.54 17.56
C ALA A 74 1.91 4.56 16.56
N ASN A 75 2.59 5.71 16.42
CA ASN A 75 3.77 5.85 15.56
C ASN A 75 4.90 4.88 15.90
N ALA A 76 5.12 4.59 17.20
CA ALA A 76 6.13 3.63 17.62
C ALA A 76 5.76 2.20 17.19
N VAL A 77 4.48 1.83 17.28
CA VAL A 77 3.97 0.53 16.83
C VAL A 77 4.18 0.37 15.32
N THR A 78 3.79 1.37 14.52
CA THR A 78 3.99 1.40 13.07
C THR A 78 5.47 1.24 12.69
N VAL A 79 6.38 1.98 13.34
CA VAL A 79 7.83 1.90 13.06
C VAL A 79 8.37 0.51 13.39
N ILE A 80 7.98 -0.06 14.54
CA ILE A 80 8.42 -1.40 14.95
C ILE A 80 7.89 -2.47 13.96
N GLY A 81 6.63 -2.37 13.55
CA GLY A 81 6.02 -3.27 12.57
C GLY A 81 6.73 -3.22 11.23
N ALA A 82 7.01 -2.02 10.73
CA ALA A 82 7.73 -1.81 9.49
C ALA A 82 9.17 -2.35 9.55
N VAL A 83 9.92 -2.01 10.60
CA VAL A 83 11.30 -2.51 10.79
C VAL A 83 11.30 -4.04 10.91
N GLY A 84 10.37 -4.60 11.67
CA GLY A 84 10.21 -6.05 11.81
C GLY A 84 9.95 -6.71 10.45
N THR A 85 9.09 -6.12 9.62
CA THR A 85 8.75 -6.65 8.29
C THR A 85 9.94 -6.58 7.33
N ILE A 86 10.70 -5.49 7.38
CA ILE A 86 11.93 -5.32 6.58
C ILE A 86 12.97 -6.39 6.95
N VAL A 87 13.24 -6.55 8.26
CA VAL A 87 14.20 -7.54 8.76
C VAL A 87 13.73 -8.95 8.41
N ALA A 88 12.46 -9.27 8.62
CA ALA A 88 11.91 -10.58 8.32
C ALA A 88 11.98 -10.89 6.82
N GLY A 89 11.63 -9.94 5.94
CA GLY A 89 11.70 -10.10 4.49
C GLY A 89 13.13 -10.37 4.01
N ILE A 90 14.09 -9.55 4.43
CA ILE A 90 15.50 -9.70 4.05
C ILE A 90 16.08 -11.01 4.62
N ALA A 91 15.84 -11.32 5.89
CA ALA A 91 16.32 -12.54 6.52
C ALA A 91 15.75 -13.79 5.84
N THR A 92 14.48 -13.76 5.44
CA THR A 92 13.84 -14.83 4.67
C THR A 92 14.53 -15.02 3.32
N GLY A 93 14.84 -13.93 2.63
CA GLY A 93 15.60 -13.97 1.38
C GLY A 93 16.97 -14.61 1.52
N ILE A 94 17.70 -14.26 2.59
CA ILE A 94 19.05 -14.76 2.84
C ILE A 94 19.06 -16.23 3.28
N THR A 95 18.16 -16.60 4.18
CA THR A 95 18.11 -17.95 4.76
C THR A 95 17.41 -18.97 3.87
N GLY A 96 16.54 -18.50 2.96
CA GLY A 96 15.67 -19.34 2.15
C GLY A 96 14.49 -19.97 2.91
N TRP A 97 14.24 -19.57 4.16
CA TRP A 97 13.15 -20.12 4.99
C TRP A 97 11.80 -19.49 4.62
N LEU A 98 11.35 -19.72 3.39
CA LEU A 98 10.17 -19.05 2.82
C LEU A 98 8.89 -19.21 3.64
N PHE A 99 8.61 -20.43 4.14
CA PHE A 99 7.39 -20.69 4.91
C PHE A 99 7.37 -19.96 6.25
N TRP A 100 8.44 -20.09 7.04
CA TRP A 100 8.56 -19.41 8.33
C TRP A 100 8.63 -17.90 8.17
N GLY A 101 9.32 -17.42 7.13
CA GLY A 101 9.33 -16.02 6.74
C GLY A 101 7.93 -15.48 6.45
N ALA A 102 7.17 -16.18 5.60
CA ALA A 102 5.79 -15.83 5.29
C ALA A 102 4.90 -15.80 6.54
N LEU A 103 5.07 -16.77 7.45
CA LEU A 103 4.33 -16.81 8.70
C LEU A 103 4.64 -15.59 9.59
N VAL A 104 5.93 -15.29 9.80
CA VAL A 104 6.36 -14.16 10.62
C VAL A 104 5.87 -12.83 10.03
N MET A 105 6.02 -12.62 8.72
CA MET A 105 5.53 -11.42 8.05
C MET A 105 4.00 -11.29 8.12
N THR A 106 3.27 -12.40 7.98
CA THR A 106 1.80 -12.39 8.15
C THR A 106 1.41 -11.94 9.56
N LEU A 107 2.11 -12.44 10.58
CA LEU A 107 1.87 -12.03 11.96
C LEU A 107 2.18 -10.53 12.15
N LEU A 108 3.29 -10.04 11.59
CA LEU A 108 3.66 -8.62 11.65
C LEU A 108 2.62 -7.71 10.99
N VAL A 109 2.08 -8.10 9.84
CA VAL A 109 1.01 -7.36 9.15
C VAL A 109 -0.28 -7.33 9.97
N ILE A 110 -0.62 -8.44 10.64
CA ILE A 110 -1.76 -8.47 11.56
C ILE A 110 -1.49 -7.54 12.75
N PHE A 111 -0.26 -7.53 13.29
CA PHE A 111 0.14 -6.65 14.38
C PHE A 111 0.18 -5.17 13.98
N ASP A 112 0.47 -4.87 12.73
CA ASP A 112 0.46 -3.50 12.21
C ASP A 112 -0.93 -2.88 12.35
N SER A 113 -2.00 -3.63 12.09
CA SER A 113 -3.39 -3.19 12.32
C SER A 113 -3.74 -2.83 13.78
N LEU A 114 -2.85 -3.14 14.74
CA LEU A 114 -2.97 -2.66 16.11
C LEU A 114 -2.74 -1.15 16.21
N ASP A 115 -1.92 -0.54 15.37
CA ASP A 115 -1.56 0.88 15.47
C ASP A 115 -2.77 1.80 15.28
N GLY A 116 -3.69 1.48 14.36
CA GLY A 116 -4.96 2.17 14.15
C GLY A 116 -5.93 1.96 15.31
N SER A 117 -5.86 0.80 15.96
CA SER A 117 -6.63 0.53 17.19
C SER A 117 -6.06 1.30 18.38
N VAL A 118 -4.73 1.38 18.51
CA VAL A 118 -4.04 2.21 19.51
C VAL A 118 -4.37 3.69 19.28
N ALA A 119 -4.31 4.17 18.04
CA ALA A 119 -4.65 5.53 17.65
C ALA A 119 -6.11 5.90 18.00
N GLN A 120 -7.07 4.98 17.77
CA GLN A 120 -8.46 5.16 18.21
C GLN A 120 -8.59 5.28 19.72
N LEU A 121 -7.79 4.53 20.48
CA LEU A 121 -7.82 4.55 21.95
C LEU A 121 -7.09 5.77 22.55
N THR A 122 -6.19 6.43 21.81
CA THR A 122 -5.39 7.58 22.28
C THR A 122 -5.78 8.92 21.63
N ASN A 123 -7.08 9.21 21.51
CA ASN A 123 -7.66 10.45 20.95
C ASN A 123 -7.66 10.61 19.40
N GLY A 124 -7.71 9.52 18.64
CA GLY A 124 -8.14 9.58 17.23
C GLY A 124 -7.04 9.68 16.17
N GLY A 125 -5.80 9.34 16.50
CA GLY A 125 -4.68 9.37 15.54
C GLY A 125 -4.23 10.80 15.16
N THR A 126 -3.21 10.90 14.31
CA THR A 126 -2.67 12.20 13.86
C THR A 126 -2.44 12.19 12.35
N HIS A 127 -2.47 13.36 11.70
CA HIS A 127 -2.13 13.49 10.28
C HIS A 127 -0.73 12.98 9.97
N PHE A 128 0.23 13.27 10.86
CA PHE A 128 1.59 12.74 10.73
C PHE A 128 1.61 11.21 10.85
N GLY A 129 0.83 10.62 11.76
CA GLY A 129 0.71 9.17 11.91
C GLY A 129 0.19 8.50 10.64
N ALA A 130 -0.86 9.05 10.02
CA ALA A 130 -1.38 8.55 8.75
C ALA A 130 -0.37 8.66 7.60
N PHE A 131 0.38 9.77 7.54
CA PHE A 131 1.49 9.93 6.60
C PHE A 131 2.60 8.89 6.85
N LEU A 132 2.97 8.67 8.11
CA LEU A 132 4.03 7.75 8.51
C LEU A 132 3.67 6.29 8.21
N ASP A 133 2.47 5.85 8.62
CA ASP A 133 1.88 4.55 8.30
C ASP A 133 1.90 4.30 6.79
N SER A 134 1.35 5.24 6.04
CA SER A 134 1.36 5.13 4.59
C SER A 134 2.79 5.04 4.04
N THR A 135 3.75 5.83 4.51
CA THR A 135 5.11 5.80 3.96
C THR A 135 5.81 4.47 4.28
N LEU A 136 5.75 4.02 5.53
CA LEU A 136 6.41 2.81 5.99
C LEU A 136 5.83 1.55 5.35
N ASP A 137 4.53 1.54 5.06
CA ASP A 137 3.88 0.50 4.28
C ASP A 137 4.54 0.24 2.93
N ARG A 138 4.95 1.30 2.21
CA ARG A 138 5.62 1.15 0.90
C ARG A 138 7.03 0.60 1.07
N VAL A 139 7.74 1.06 2.11
CA VAL A 139 9.08 0.57 2.43
C VAL A 139 9.04 -0.90 2.80
N ALA A 140 8.07 -1.32 3.62
CA ALA A 140 7.86 -2.72 3.98
C ALA A 140 7.53 -3.58 2.76
N ASP A 141 6.59 -3.14 1.90
CA ASP A 141 6.24 -3.85 0.66
C ASP A 141 7.47 -4.08 -0.24
N TRP A 142 8.32 -3.05 -0.39
CA TRP A 142 9.56 -3.16 -1.16
C TRP A 142 10.56 -4.11 -0.52
N ALA A 143 10.70 -4.11 0.81
CA ALA A 143 11.60 -5.00 1.50
C ALA A 143 11.18 -6.47 1.38
N VAL A 144 9.87 -6.76 1.39
CA VAL A 144 9.36 -8.11 1.14
C VAL A 144 9.71 -8.58 -0.27
N LEU A 145 9.45 -7.75 -1.29
CA LEU A 145 9.81 -8.07 -2.68
C LEU A 145 11.33 -8.17 -2.89
N LEU A 146 12.11 -7.32 -2.22
CA LEU A 146 13.57 -7.42 -2.20
C LEU A 146 14.04 -8.72 -1.57
N GLY A 147 13.40 -9.19 -0.50
CA GLY A 147 13.65 -10.50 0.09
C GLY A 147 13.44 -11.64 -0.91
N VAL A 148 12.36 -11.58 -1.70
CA VAL A 148 12.10 -12.54 -2.80
C VAL A 148 13.18 -12.48 -3.89
N ILE A 149 13.63 -11.28 -4.25
CA ILE A 149 14.74 -11.10 -5.22
C ILE A 149 16.04 -11.70 -4.68
N ILE A 150 16.39 -11.43 -3.42
CA ILE A 150 17.57 -11.98 -2.76
C ILE A 150 17.49 -13.51 -2.73
N TYR A 151 16.32 -14.08 -2.43
CA TYR A 151 16.09 -15.52 -2.46
C TYR A 151 16.44 -16.13 -3.82
N PHE A 152 15.85 -15.60 -4.90
CA PHE A 152 16.13 -16.10 -6.26
C PHE A 152 17.58 -15.89 -6.68
N LEU A 153 18.22 -14.79 -6.24
CA LEU A 153 19.63 -14.53 -6.52
C LEU A 153 20.54 -15.55 -5.81
N MET A 154 20.31 -15.82 -4.53
CA MET A 154 21.10 -16.79 -3.77
C MET A 154 20.89 -18.22 -4.29
N ARG A 155 19.67 -18.55 -4.70
CA ARG A 155 19.34 -19.85 -5.30
C ARG A 155 19.99 -20.05 -6.67
N SER A 156 19.90 -19.05 -7.57
CA SER A 156 20.42 -19.15 -8.93
C SER A 156 21.95 -19.28 -8.97
N ASN A 157 22.66 -18.55 -8.11
CA ASN A 157 24.11 -18.69 -7.97
C ASN A 157 24.52 -20.12 -7.54
N ALA A 158 23.78 -20.71 -6.60
CA ALA A 158 24.04 -22.08 -6.16
C ALA A 158 23.85 -23.12 -7.27
N MET A 159 22.85 -22.95 -8.14
CA MET A 159 22.54 -23.89 -9.22
C MET A 159 23.46 -23.71 -10.45
N LEU A 160 23.84 -22.47 -10.76
CA LEU A 160 24.82 -22.17 -11.83
C LEU A 160 26.18 -22.81 -11.53
N LEU A 161 26.61 -22.76 -10.26
CA LEU A 161 27.86 -23.40 -9.79
C LEU A 161 27.81 -24.92 -9.85
N ALA A 162 26.62 -25.53 -9.78
CA ALA A 162 26.45 -26.98 -9.75
C ALA A 162 26.44 -27.60 -11.16
N ASP A 163 25.68 -27.04 -12.10
CA ASP A 163 25.39 -27.69 -13.39
C ASP A 163 25.66 -26.82 -14.63
N GLY A 164 26.08 -25.56 -14.48
CA GLY A 164 26.32 -24.64 -15.61
C GLY A 164 25.08 -24.28 -16.44
N ARG A 165 23.88 -24.60 -15.94
CA ARG A 165 22.59 -24.31 -16.58
C ARG A 165 21.97 -23.05 -15.97
N TYR A 166 21.30 -22.26 -16.81
CA TYR A 166 20.50 -21.12 -16.35
C TYR A 166 19.23 -21.61 -15.66
N ASP A 167 19.02 -21.20 -14.41
CA ASP A 167 17.77 -21.42 -13.68
C ASP A 167 16.72 -20.42 -14.19
N VAL A 168 15.90 -20.87 -15.14
CA VAL A 168 14.83 -20.09 -15.75
C VAL A 168 13.79 -19.67 -14.71
N VAL A 169 13.53 -20.49 -13.69
CA VAL A 169 12.54 -20.19 -12.64
C VAL A 169 13.03 -19.00 -11.81
N ALA A 170 14.29 -19.03 -11.39
CA ALA A 170 14.89 -17.94 -10.64
C ALA A 170 14.99 -16.65 -11.47
N LEU A 171 15.37 -16.74 -12.75
CA LEU A 171 15.49 -15.58 -13.62
C LEU A 171 14.14 -14.90 -13.86
N VAL A 172 13.11 -15.69 -14.20
CA VAL A 172 11.74 -15.18 -14.45
C VAL A 172 11.14 -14.66 -13.15
N GLY A 173 11.28 -15.39 -12.04
CA GLY A 173 10.76 -14.99 -10.73
C GLY A 173 11.38 -13.68 -10.25
N MET A 174 12.70 -13.53 -10.40
CA MET A 174 13.42 -12.29 -10.07
C MET A 174 12.98 -11.13 -10.97
N GLY A 175 12.90 -11.34 -12.29
CA GLY A 175 12.45 -10.30 -13.23
C GLY A 175 11.02 -9.84 -12.93
N ALA A 176 10.12 -10.77 -12.63
CA ALA A 176 8.75 -10.47 -12.24
C ALA A 176 8.67 -9.72 -10.89
N ALA A 177 9.49 -10.08 -9.90
CA ALA A 177 9.55 -9.38 -8.62
C ALA A 177 10.07 -7.94 -8.76
N ILE A 178 11.12 -7.71 -9.58
CA ILE A 178 11.63 -6.37 -9.90
C ILE A 178 10.53 -5.53 -10.57
N TYR A 179 9.82 -6.11 -11.53
CA TYR A 179 8.71 -5.43 -12.19
C TYR A 179 7.53 -5.16 -11.24
N ALA A 180 7.26 -6.06 -10.30
CA ALA A 180 6.25 -5.87 -9.26
C ALA A 180 6.59 -4.69 -8.31
N ILE A 181 7.87 -4.48 -7.98
CA ILE A 181 8.30 -3.28 -7.22
C ILE A 181 7.95 -2.01 -8.00
N MET A 182 8.26 -1.99 -9.30
CA MET A 182 8.02 -0.84 -10.17
C MET A 182 6.51 -0.52 -10.27
N THR A 183 5.66 -1.52 -10.50
CA THR A 183 4.20 -1.32 -10.55
C THR A 183 3.60 -0.93 -9.18
N SER A 184 4.11 -1.48 -8.07
CA SER A 184 3.70 -1.09 -6.71
C SER A 184 3.99 0.39 -6.41
N PHE A 185 5.15 0.89 -6.86
CA PHE A 185 5.48 2.30 -6.75
C PHE A 185 4.58 3.18 -7.63
N VAL A 186 4.42 2.83 -8.90
CA VAL A 186 3.64 3.64 -9.85
C VAL A 186 2.17 3.73 -9.45
N THR A 187 1.56 2.63 -8.99
CA THR A 187 0.17 2.68 -8.48
C THR A 187 0.03 3.65 -7.30
N SER A 188 0.99 3.64 -6.37
CA SER A 188 1.02 4.57 -5.23
C SER A 188 1.24 6.03 -5.66
N TYR A 189 2.12 6.25 -6.63
CA TYR A 189 2.41 7.57 -7.19
C TYR A 189 1.22 8.16 -7.95
N ILE A 190 0.53 7.37 -8.78
CA ILE A 190 -0.67 7.84 -9.50
C ILE A 190 -1.70 8.37 -8.53
N ARG A 191 -1.95 7.64 -7.44
CA ARG A 191 -2.90 8.07 -6.41
C ARG A 191 -2.46 9.38 -5.75
N ALA A 192 -1.22 9.46 -5.27
CA ALA A 192 -0.71 10.69 -4.65
C ALA A 192 -0.72 11.88 -5.62
N ARG A 193 -0.44 11.65 -6.90
CA ARG A 193 -0.44 12.69 -7.93
C ARG A 193 -1.86 13.14 -8.28
N ALA A 194 -2.81 12.20 -8.39
CA ALA A 194 -4.23 12.50 -8.59
C ALA A 194 -4.75 13.39 -7.44
N GLU A 195 -4.49 12.98 -6.19
CA GLU A 195 -4.89 13.74 -4.99
C GLU A 195 -4.27 15.15 -4.99
N SER A 196 -3.04 15.31 -5.48
CA SER A 196 -2.37 16.63 -5.57
C SER A 196 -2.97 17.59 -6.62
N VAL A 197 -3.74 17.08 -7.58
CA VAL A 197 -4.43 17.87 -8.61
C VAL A 197 -5.94 17.95 -8.38
N GLY A 198 -6.42 17.55 -7.19
CA GLY A 198 -7.84 17.55 -6.83
C GLY A 198 -8.64 16.36 -7.33
N ALA A 199 -8.01 15.39 -8.00
CA ALA A 199 -8.67 14.18 -8.52
C ALA A 199 -8.55 13.00 -7.55
N ASP A 200 -9.54 12.11 -7.54
CA ASP A 200 -9.51 10.89 -6.74
C ASP A 200 -9.17 9.67 -7.61
N ALA A 201 -8.21 8.86 -7.18
CA ALA A 201 -7.77 7.64 -7.87
C ALA A 201 -7.56 6.49 -6.88
N LYS A 202 -8.60 6.20 -6.09
CA LYS A 202 -8.61 5.16 -5.05
C LYS A 202 -8.84 3.74 -5.56
N GLY A 203 -9.35 3.55 -6.77
CA GLY A 203 -9.73 2.23 -7.28
C GLY A 203 -8.57 1.36 -7.76
N GLY A 204 -8.93 0.37 -8.58
CA GLY A 204 -8.05 -0.70 -9.05
C GLY A 204 -8.32 -2.07 -8.41
N ILE A 205 -8.15 -3.14 -9.18
CA ILE A 205 -8.45 -4.53 -8.78
C ILE A 205 -7.51 -5.03 -7.68
N ALA A 206 -6.22 -4.69 -7.73
CA ALA A 206 -5.24 -5.17 -6.76
C ALA A 206 -5.04 -4.15 -5.64
N THR A 207 -5.72 -4.37 -4.50
CA THR A 207 -5.45 -3.58 -3.29
C THR A 207 -4.07 -3.91 -2.73
N ARG A 208 -3.57 -3.06 -1.83
CA ARG A 208 -2.27 -3.32 -1.15
C ARG A 208 -2.28 -4.67 -0.43
N SER A 209 -3.35 -4.95 0.31
CA SER A 209 -3.51 -6.19 1.06
C SER A 209 -3.52 -7.41 0.15
N ASP A 210 -4.12 -7.31 -1.05
CA ASP A 210 -4.13 -8.41 -2.03
C ASP A 210 -2.73 -8.71 -2.55
N ARG A 211 -1.96 -7.67 -2.87
CA ARG A 211 -0.57 -7.81 -3.34
C ARG A 211 0.29 -8.54 -2.31
N LEU A 212 0.22 -8.10 -1.05
CA LEU A 212 0.98 -8.71 0.03
C LEU A 212 0.55 -10.15 0.28
N THR A 213 -0.76 -10.42 0.24
CA THR A 213 -1.31 -11.78 0.37
C THR A 213 -0.79 -12.71 -0.72
N ILE A 214 -0.77 -12.27 -1.98
CA ILE A 214 -0.24 -13.07 -3.10
C ILE A 214 1.23 -13.44 -2.88
N ILE A 215 2.06 -12.49 -2.42
CA ILE A 215 3.48 -12.73 -2.13
C ILE A 215 3.62 -13.75 -0.99
N LEU A 216 2.93 -13.53 0.12
CA LEU A 216 2.99 -14.39 1.32
C LEU A 216 2.52 -15.81 1.03
N VAL A 217 1.44 -15.98 0.27
CA VAL A 217 0.92 -17.30 -0.16
C VAL A 217 1.91 -18.00 -1.08
N GLY A 218 2.50 -17.27 -2.04
CA GLY A 218 3.55 -17.80 -2.91
C GLY A 218 4.75 -18.32 -2.14
N MET A 219 5.23 -17.54 -1.16
CA MET A 219 6.32 -17.94 -0.28
C MET A 219 5.95 -19.15 0.60
N ALA A 220 4.74 -19.17 1.17
CA ALA A 220 4.29 -20.28 2.01
C ALA A 220 4.20 -21.60 1.23
N ILE A 221 3.57 -21.59 0.05
CA ILE A 221 3.42 -22.78 -0.79
C ILE A 221 4.79 -23.26 -1.29
N SER A 222 5.63 -22.34 -1.77
CA SER A 222 7.00 -22.66 -2.22
C SER A 222 7.85 -23.24 -1.09
N GLY A 223 7.73 -22.69 0.12
CA GLY A 223 8.43 -23.17 1.31
C GLY A 223 7.99 -24.56 1.79
N LEU A 224 6.70 -24.89 1.66
CA LEU A 224 6.15 -26.20 2.04
C LEU A 224 6.39 -27.29 1.00
N THR A 225 6.29 -26.94 -0.28
CA THR A 225 6.44 -27.89 -1.39
C THR A 225 7.89 -28.06 -1.82
N HIS A 226 8.76 -27.14 -1.40
CA HIS A 226 10.14 -26.99 -1.89
C HIS A 226 10.23 -26.82 -3.42
N GLN A 227 9.16 -26.30 -4.04
CA GLN A 227 9.07 -26.05 -5.47
C GLN A 227 8.95 -24.55 -5.75
N ASP A 228 10.03 -23.95 -6.24
CA ASP A 228 10.14 -22.50 -6.51
C ASP A 228 9.22 -22.00 -7.63
N ILE A 229 8.63 -22.93 -8.41
CA ILE A 229 7.71 -22.60 -9.50
C ILE A 229 6.46 -21.87 -8.99
N TRP A 230 6.03 -22.15 -7.75
CA TRP A 230 4.88 -21.49 -7.13
C TRP A 230 5.19 -20.03 -6.81
N LEU A 231 6.36 -19.76 -6.24
CA LEU A 231 6.79 -18.39 -5.95
C LEU A 231 6.95 -17.60 -7.26
N MET A 232 7.60 -18.18 -8.28
CA MET A 232 7.72 -17.57 -9.61
C MET A 232 6.33 -17.24 -10.19
N ALA A 233 5.39 -18.20 -10.18
CA ALA A 233 4.05 -18.02 -10.71
C ALA A 233 3.31 -16.87 -9.99
N THR A 234 3.39 -16.80 -8.67
CA THR A 234 2.78 -15.70 -7.90
C THR A 234 3.40 -14.34 -8.22
N MET A 235 4.72 -14.26 -8.47
CA MET A 235 5.37 -13.01 -8.87
C MET A 235 4.91 -12.58 -10.27
N CYS A 236 4.76 -13.51 -11.21
CA CYS A 236 4.21 -13.21 -12.54
C CYS A 236 2.76 -12.72 -12.48
N ILE A 237 1.92 -13.36 -11.65
CA ILE A 237 0.54 -12.91 -11.41
C ILE A 237 0.55 -11.51 -10.81
N LEU A 238 1.38 -11.26 -9.80
CA LEU A 238 1.51 -9.95 -9.16
C LEU A 238 1.93 -8.86 -10.14
N ALA A 239 2.92 -9.15 -11.00
CA ALA A 239 3.37 -8.26 -12.06
C ALA A 239 2.23 -7.90 -13.03
N ALA A 240 1.47 -8.90 -13.51
CA ALA A 240 0.35 -8.68 -14.42
C ALA A 240 -0.78 -7.87 -13.77
N LEU A 241 -1.16 -8.22 -12.54
CA LEU A 241 -2.16 -7.47 -11.77
C LEU A 241 -1.71 -6.03 -11.51
N GLY A 242 -0.42 -5.83 -11.25
CA GLY A 242 0.20 -4.51 -11.12
C GLY A 242 0.01 -3.67 -12.38
N THR A 243 0.31 -4.21 -13.56
CA THR A 243 0.11 -3.51 -14.84
C THR A 243 -1.35 -3.14 -15.08
N ILE A 244 -2.27 -4.08 -14.83
CA ILE A 244 -3.72 -3.83 -14.97
C ILE A 244 -4.16 -2.71 -14.04
N THR A 245 -3.71 -2.75 -12.78
CA THR A 245 -4.06 -1.74 -11.75
C THR A 245 -3.52 -0.35 -12.11
N VAL A 246 -2.31 -0.27 -12.69
CA VAL A 246 -1.77 0.99 -13.21
C VAL A 246 -2.69 1.59 -14.28
N GLY A 247 -3.13 0.79 -15.26
CA GLY A 247 -4.04 1.25 -16.31
C GLY A 247 -5.38 1.73 -15.75
N GLN A 248 -5.95 0.99 -14.80
CA GLN A 248 -7.20 1.34 -14.13
C GLN A 248 -7.10 2.68 -13.40
N ARG A 249 -6.04 2.88 -12.61
CA ARG A 249 -5.86 4.14 -11.88
C ARG A 249 -5.62 5.35 -12.78
N ILE A 250 -4.93 5.17 -13.90
CA ILE A 250 -4.78 6.24 -14.90
C ILE A 250 -6.14 6.60 -15.50
N HIS A 251 -6.96 5.60 -15.82
CA HIS A 251 -8.28 5.82 -16.37
C HIS A 251 -9.21 6.52 -15.36
N GLU A 252 -9.24 6.07 -14.11
CA GLU A 252 -10.00 6.70 -13.03
C GLU A 252 -9.55 8.16 -12.82
N ALA A 253 -8.24 8.40 -12.72
CA ALA A 253 -7.70 9.75 -12.58
C ALA A 253 -8.11 10.66 -13.75
N ARG A 254 -8.09 10.15 -14.99
CA ARG A 254 -8.53 10.91 -16.16
C ARG A 254 -10.00 11.31 -16.07
N VAL A 255 -10.88 10.36 -15.75
CA VAL A 255 -12.32 10.61 -15.64
C VAL A 255 -12.62 11.62 -14.54
N SER A 256 -11.96 11.52 -13.38
CA SER A 256 -12.13 12.48 -12.29
C SER A 256 -11.63 13.89 -12.64
N ILE A 257 -10.52 14.00 -13.37
CA ILE A 257 -10.01 15.29 -13.84
C ILE A 257 -10.98 15.93 -14.85
N GLU A 258 -11.47 15.16 -15.83
CA GLU A 258 -12.42 15.65 -16.83
C GLU A 258 -13.73 16.13 -16.19
N ALA A 259 -14.23 15.43 -15.16
CA ALA A 259 -15.43 15.83 -14.43
C ALA A 259 -15.26 17.18 -13.70
N GLU A 260 -14.11 17.42 -13.07
CA GLU A 260 -13.82 18.68 -12.37
C GLU A 260 -13.79 19.87 -13.34
N PHE A 261 -13.22 19.68 -14.54
CA PHE A 261 -13.20 20.70 -15.57
C PHE A 261 -14.60 21.02 -16.12
N ASP A 262 -15.44 20.00 -16.32
CA ASP A 262 -16.82 20.16 -16.81
C ASP A 262 -17.72 20.90 -15.80
N ASP A 263 -17.43 20.78 -14.49
CA ASP A 263 -18.16 21.50 -13.44
C ASP A 263 -17.68 22.95 -13.32
N ALA A 264 -16.39 23.22 -13.54
CA ALA A 264 -15.82 24.57 -13.53
C ALA A 264 -16.31 25.45 -14.71
N ASP A 265 -16.64 24.86 -15.87
CA ASP A 265 -17.15 25.60 -17.05
C ASP A 265 -18.66 25.91 -16.96
N LYS A 266 -19.38 25.31 -16.00
CA LYS A 266 -20.83 25.51 -15.79
C LYS A 266 -21.20 26.49 -14.67
N GLY A 267 -20.22 26.96 -13.89
CA GLY A 267 -20.40 27.89 -12.76
C GLY A 267 -20.02 29.33 -13.10
#